data_AF-A0A6I7P5J7-F1
#
_entry.id   AF-A0A6I7P5J7-F1
#
_cell.length_a   1.000
_cell.length_b   1.000
_cell.length_c   1.000
_cell.angle_alpha   90.00
_cell.angle_beta   90.00
_cell.angle_gamma   90.00
#
_symmetry.space_group_name_H-M   'P 1'
#
loop_
_entity.id
_entity.type
_entity.pdbx_description
1 polymer ?
#
loop_
_entity_poly.entity_id
_entity_poly.type
_entity_poly.pdbx_seq_one_letter_code
_entity_poly.pdbx_strand_id
1 'polypeptide(L)'
;MQRNRRYGSMVALTLTLLLVAGCSNPFGSRRGGSNGGSGEALFPQHVEFRVFATAGLPHVTLFWARPDSSVTSYQVFRSASSGDYDFDDPVAELSSVAPDNSYVDATVTTGTPYFYVIRALANGSVVGTAAEISATARTGTLDLEFVYVDPSAADGGDGSYAAPFNTIGAGVASVNPNGTVLLMDGSYQLTASVALTKPLIIRSVSGSYRFSEAIINAGAIGNTAAVEFLGGSDGSVLQGLRFTAAVRTSSSQGMIRIGSGSGNDPDDVQILHNHLYQNQGIAISNHMGSGQSIGTVIAGNWITDHGGGHAVRIDRGLVDGRFENNIIENVADSGAGINMDRSTGFVIARNRFTNISGHGLNLGGATSNFTVSDNLLEHANAGQRSDGGGIRLYGASHTDPVLITGNTVKNSFNSIYQRDDDISVSDITITGNSIISPISGSMLIVNAATTGTLDARGNWFGSAEEDDFKDFIDGDVDYSDWLTAAP
;
A
#
# COMPACT_ATOMS: atom_id res chain seq x y z
N MET A 1 11.34 31.09 34.66
CA MET A 1 10.99 32.02 33.56
C MET A 1 10.01 31.30 32.63
N GLN A 2 8.71 31.52 32.82
CA GLN A 2 7.66 31.04 31.92
C GLN A 2 7.67 31.88 30.65
N ARG A 3 7.65 31.25 29.47
CA ARG A 3 7.36 31.94 28.19
C ARG A 3 5.98 31.50 27.69
N ASN A 4 5.04 32.42 27.82
CA ASN A 4 3.73 32.42 27.17
C ASN A 4 3.90 32.35 25.64
N ARG A 5 3.23 31.38 25.00
CA ARG A 5 2.83 31.52 23.59
C ARG A 5 1.31 31.62 23.53
N ARG A 6 0.85 32.72 22.97
CA ARG A 6 -0.56 33.10 22.80
C ARG A 6 -1.19 32.21 21.72
N TYR A 7 -2.31 31.58 22.07
CA TYR A 7 -3.26 31.01 21.12
C TYR A 7 -4.07 32.15 20.51
N GLY A 8 -4.07 32.25 19.18
CA GLY A 8 -4.95 33.11 18.41
C GLY A 8 -6.18 32.31 17.99
N SER A 9 -7.33 32.74 18.49
CA SER A 9 -8.66 32.20 18.23
C SER A 9 -9.11 32.52 16.80
N MET A 10 -9.67 31.55 16.07
CA MET A 10 -10.65 31.83 15.02
C MET A 10 -11.90 30.99 15.20
N VAL A 11 -12.98 31.76 15.29
CA VAL A 11 -14.41 31.53 15.43
C VAL A 11 -14.95 30.31 14.67
N ALA A 12 -15.84 29.60 15.38
CA ALA A 12 -16.69 28.53 14.90
C ALA A 12 -17.77 29.01 13.92
N LEU A 13 -18.05 28.22 12.88
CA LEU A 13 -19.34 28.22 12.19
C LEU A 13 -19.81 26.76 12.06
N THR A 14 -20.83 26.42 12.84
CA THR A 14 -21.57 25.16 12.77
C THR A 14 -22.61 25.24 11.64
N LEU A 15 -22.63 24.26 10.74
CA LEU A 15 -23.85 23.86 10.05
C LEU A 15 -23.86 22.34 9.86
N THR A 16 -24.70 21.69 10.66
CA THR A 16 -25.01 20.27 10.62
C THR A 16 -26.03 20.03 9.50
N LEU A 17 -25.74 19.13 8.56
CA LEU A 17 -26.78 18.34 7.90
C LEU A 17 -26.30 16.90 7.69
N LEU A 18 -27.01 16.01 8.35
CA LEU A 18 -26.89 14.56 8.37
C LEU A 18 -27.40 13.99 7.03
N LEU A 19 -26.60 13.19 6.34
CA LEU A 19 -27.10 12.23 5.36
C LEU A 19 -26.33 10.91 5.53
N VAL A 20 -27.04 9.96 6.13
CA VAL A 20 -26.66 8.56 6.24
C VAL A 20 -26.80 7.95 4.84
N ALA A 21 -25.68 7.58 4.22
CA ALA A 21 -25.63 6.52 3.22
C ALA A 21 -24.78 5.42 3.89
N GLY A 22 -25.37 4.36 4.43
CA GLY A 22 -26.05 3.36 3.64
C GLY A 22 -25.00 2.49 2.95
N CYS A 23 -24.26 1.69 3.73
CA CYS A 23 -23.39 0.64 3.20
C CYS A 23 -24.20 -0.28 2.30
N SER A 24 -23.80 -0.43 1.04
CA SER A 24 -24.27 -1.51 0.17
C SER A 24 -23.08 -2.30 -0.35
N ASN A 25 -23.03 -3.57 0.06
CA ASN A 25 -22.16 -4.68 -0.37
C ASN A 25 -21.60 -4.59 -1.80
N PRO A 26 -20.30 -4.91 -2.02
CA PRO A 26 -19.78 -5.16 -3.35
C PRO A 26 -20.00 -6.60 -3.85
N PHE A 27 -20.75 -7.44 -3.12
CA PHE A 27 -21.09 -8.79 -3.56
C PHE A 27 -22.60 -8.95 -3.73
N GLY A 28 -23.07 -8.64 -4.93
CA GLY A 28 -24.44 -8.88 -5.38
C GLY A 28 -24.42 -9.39 -6.82
N SER A 29 -24.88 -10.62 -7.00
CA SER A 29 -24.96 -11.35 -8.28
C SER A 29 -25.58 -10.52 -9.41
N ARG A 30 -24.95 -10.53 -10.60
CA ARG A 30 -25.55 -10.00 -11.83
C ARG A 30 -26.78 -10.82 -12.21
N ARG A 31 -27.97 -10.25 -12.04
CA ARG A 31 -29.15 -10.55 -12.88
C ARG A 31 -29.56 -9.28 -13.62
N GLY A 32 -29.79 -9.44 -14.92
CA GLY A 32 -29.93 -8.35 -15.88
C GLY A 32 -31.17 -7.48 -15.70
N GLY A 33 -31.06 -6.27 -16.25
CA GLY A 33 -32.15 -5.32 -16.44
C GLY A 33 -31.59 -4.06 -17.08
N SER A 34 -31.79 -3.92 -18.39
CA SER A 34 -31.56 -2.70 -19.16
C SER A 34 -32.57 -1.63 -18.78
N ASN A 35 -32.12 -0.41 -18.50
CA ASN A 35 -32.88 0.79 -18.86
C ASN A 35 -31.94 2.01 -18.98
N GLY A 36 -32.03 2.66 -20.13
CA GLY A 36 -31.26 3.85 -20.47
C GLY A 36 -31.78 5.10 -19.77
N GLY A 37 -30.82 5.97 -19.43
CA GLY A 37 -31.01 7.33 -18.97
C GLY A 37 -29.64 8.00 -18.99
N SER A 38 -29.46 9.01 -19.85
CA SER A 38 -28.24 9.77 -20.11
C SER A 38 -27.87 10.69 -18.93
N GLY A 39 -27.52 10.11 -17.79
CA GLY A 39 -26.77 10.79 -16.75
C GLY A 39 -25.29 10.59 -17.02
N GLU A 40 -24.54 11.68 -17.24
CA GLU A 40 -23.08 11.61 -17.25
C GLU A 40 -22.62 11.01 -15.91
N ALA A 41 -22.18 9.76 -15.95
CA ALA A 41 -21.62 9.09 -14.80
C ALA A 41 -20.26 9.75 -14.50
N LEU A 42 -20.23 10.55 -13.44
CA LEU A 42 -18.99 11.01 -12.82
C LEU A 42 -18.24 9.79 -12.28
N PHE A 43 -17.27 9.29 -13.04
CA PHE A 43 -16.29 8.33 -12.58
C PHE A 43 -15.21 9.03 -11.75
N PRO A 44 -14.60 8.35 -10.76
CA PRO A 44 -13.64 8.97 -9.84
C PRO A 44 -12.36 9.36 -10.60
N GLN A 45 -12.18 10.66 -10.77
CA GLN A 45 -11.02 11.30 -11.36
C GLN A 45 -9.81 11.20 -10.41
N HIS A 46 -8.92 10.25 -10.64
CA HIS A 46 -7.52 10.35 -10.19
C HIS A 46 -6.63 10.40 -11.42
N VAL A 47 -6.64 11.56 -12.09
CA VAL A 47 -5.58 11.93 -13.02
C VAL A 47 -4.54 12.71 -12.23
N GLU A 48 -3.40 12.07 -11.94
CA GLU A 48 -2.26 12.78 -11.37
C GLU A 48 -1.53 13.55 -12.47
N PHE A 49 -1.86 14.82 -12.61
CA PHE A 49 -1.14 15.74 -13.47
C PHE A 49 0.09 16.29 -12.75
N ARG A 50 1.20 16.47 -13.48
CA ARG A 50 2.40 17.20 -13.02
C ARG A 50 2.98 18.00 -14.18
N VAL A 51 3.49 19.20 -13.90
CA VAL A 51 3.95 20.20 -14.88
C VAL A 51 5.46 20.39 -14.77
N PHE A 52 6.17 20.33 -15.91
CA PHE A 52 7.61 20.57 -15.99
C PHE A 52 7.94 21.68 -16.96
N ALA A 53 8.81 22.60 -16.56
CA ALA A 53 9.48 23.54 -17.44
C ALA A 53 10.95 23.11 -17.57
N THR A 54 11.35 22.51 -18.69
CA THR A 54 12.76 22.23 -19.02
C THR A 54 13.44 23.49 -19.57
N ALA A 55 14.76 23.60 -19.42
CA ALA A 55 15.54 24.74 -19.91
C ALA A 55 15.54 24.86 -21.45
N GLY A 56 15.59 26.10 -21.96
CA GLY A 56 15.85 26.42 -23.36
C GLY A 56 14.66 27.05 -24.11
N LEU A 57 13.43 26.59 -23.86
CA LEU A 57 12.18 27.17 -24.35
C LEU A 57 11.03 26.80 -23.39
N PRO A 58 10.05 27.70 -23.13
CA PRO A 58 8.92 27.37 -22.25
C PRO A 58 8.07 26.24 -22.82
N HIS A 59 7.88 25.19 -22.03
CA HIS A 59 6.88 24.14 -22.29
C HIS A 59 6.23 23.70 -20.98
N VAL A 60 5.06 23.08 -21.11
CA VAL A 60 4.35 22.38 -20.04
C VAL A 60 4.17 20.95 -20.51
N THR A 61 4.69 19.98 -19.75
CA THR A 61 4.34 18.58 -19.96
C THR A 61 3.18 18.18 -19.05
N LEU A 62 2.20 17.45 -19.58
CA LEU A 62 1.06 16.86 -18.86
C LEU A 62 1.18 15.34 -18.91
N PHE A 63 0.74 14.68 -17.84
CA PHE A 63 0.62 13.21 -17.74
C PHE A 63 -0.75 12.87 -17.19
N TRP A 64 -1.31 11.75 -17.64
CA TRP A 64 -2.57 11.26 -17.11
C TRP A 64 -2.65 9.75 -17.08
N ALA A 65 -3.46 9.22 -16.15
CA ALA A 65 -3.82 7.81 -16.13
C ALA A 65 -4.89 7.54 -17.19
N ARG A 66 -4.77 6.42 -17.90
CA ARG A 66 -5.81 5.93 -18.81
C ARG A 66 -7.03 5.47 -17.99
N PRO A 67 -8.23 6.03 -18.20
CA PRO A 67 -9.42 5.68 -17.42
C PRO A 67 -9.76 4.18 -17.48
N ASP A 68 -9.77 3.59 -18.69
CA ASP A 68 -9.97 2.16 -18.91
C ASP A 68 -9.47 1.72 -20.31
N SER A 69 -9.58 0.42 -20.61
CA SER A 69 -9.13 -0.19 -21.85
C SER A 69 -9.98 0.14 -23.09
N SER A 70 -11.12 0.82 -22.93
CA SER A 70 -11.98 1.24 -24.04
C SER A 70 -11.56 2.57 -24.67
N VAL A 71 -10.77 3.38 -23.95
CA VAL A 71 -10.28 4.68 -24.43
C VAL A 71 -9.34 4.49 -25.63
N THR A 72 -9.65 5.12 -26.75
CA THR A 72 -8.93 5.03 -28.03
C THR A 72 -8.18 6.32 -28.38
N SER A 73 -8.53 7.44 -27.77
CA SER A 73 -7.86 8.74 -27.99
C SER A 73 -8.10 9.71 -26.84
N TYR A 74 -7.34 10.81 -26.84
CA TYR A 74 -7.50 11.94 -25.93
C TYR A 74 -7.57 13.25 -26.69
N GLN A 75 -8.30 14.21 -26.14
CA GLN A 75 -8.26 15.61 -26.52
C GLN A 75 -7.74 16.43 -25.34
N VAL A 76 -6.74 17.27 -25.59
CA VAL A 76 -6.16 18.17 -24.60
C VAL A 76 -6.63 19.58 -24.88
N PHE A 77 -7.15 20.26 -23.86
CA PHE A 77 -7.63 21.64 -23.93
C PHE A 77 -6.78 22.51 -23.03
N ARG A 78 -6.59 23.76 -23.43
CA ARG A 78 -5.83 24.75 -22.67
C ARG A 78 -6.56 26.09 -22.68
N SER A 79 -6.54 26.77 -21.54
CA SER A 79 -6.98 28.15 -21.40
C SER A 79 -5.99 29.01 -20.64
N ALA A 80 -6.06 30.33 -20.80
CA ALA A 80 -5.39 31.29 -19.92
C ALA A 80 -6.27 31.66 -18.69
N SER A 81 -7.54 31.23 -18.67
CA SER A 81 -8.49 31.48 -17.58
C SER A 81 -9.12 30.18 -17.11
N SER A 82 -9.15 29.96 -15.80
CA SER A 82 -9.81 28.81 -15.18
C SER A 82 -11.28 28.72 -15.63
N GLY A 83 -11.69 27.51 -16.03
CA GLY A 83 -13.06 27.19 -16.44
C GLY A 83 -13.47 27.60 -17.85
N ASP A 84 -12.60 28.27 -18.61
CA ASP A 84 -12.93 28.83 -19.93
C ASP A 84 -12.25 28.05 -21.07
N TYR A 85 -12.88 26.98 -21.54
CA TYR A 85 -12.32 26.08 -22.56
C TYR A 85 -13.14 26.09 -23.84
N ASP A 86 -12.47 26.27 -24.99
CA ASP A 86 -13.07 25.95 -26.28
C ASP A 86 -12.97 24.45 -26.52
N PHE A 87 -14.08 23.74 -26.27
CA PHE A 87 -14.13 22.29 -26.40
C PHE A 87 -14.24 21.79 -27.84
N ASP A 88 -14.38 22.71 -28.81
CA ASP A 88 -14.36 22.39 -30.24
C ASP A 88 -12.95 22.56 -30.85
N ASP A 89 -12.02 23.22 -30.15
CA ASP A 89 -10.64 23.47 -30.58
C ASP A 89 -9.60 22.92 -29.57
N PRO A 90 -9.33 21.60 -29.56
CA PRO A 90 -8.30 21.04 -28.70
C PRO A 90 -6.90 21.49 -29.13
N VAL A 91 -6.03 21.79 -28.15
CA VAL A 91 -4.61 22.08 -28.40
C VAL A 91 -3.82 20.83 -28.84
N ALA A 92 -4.38 19.65 -28.59
CA ALA A 92 -3.89 18.41 -29.17
C ALA A 92 -4.96 17.31 -29.21
N GLU A 93 -4.89 16.47 -30.24
CA GLU A 93 -5.57 15.19 -30.33
C GLU A 93 -4.54 14.06 -30.36
N LEU A 94 -4.66 13.10 -29.45
CA LEU A 94 -3.67 12.05 -29.23
C LEU A 94 -4.33 10.69 -29.41
N SER A 95 -3.72 9.81 -30.19
CA SER A 95 -4.14 8.41 -30.28
C SER A 95 -3.64 7.62 -29.07
N SER A 96 -4.38 6.58 -28.64
CA SER A 96 -4.09 5.82 -27.41
C SER A 96 -2.84 4.91 -27.44
N VAL A 97 -1.82 5.27 -28.23
CA VAL A 97 -0.57 4.49 -28.34
C VAL A 97 0.68 5.38 -28.33
N ALA A 98 0.55 6.66 -27.98
CA ALA A 98 1.71 7.43 -27.52
C ALA A 98 2.22 6.79 -26.22
N PRO A 99 3.52 6.50 -26.08
CA PRO A 99 4.01 5.50 -25.12
C PRO A 99 3.66 5.75 -23.64
N ASP A 100 3.28 6.97 -23.23
CA ASP A 100 3.20 7.32 -21.79
C ASP A 100 1.95 8.12 -21.34
N ASN A 101 0.85 8.17 -22.11
CA ASN A 101 -0.31 9.05 -21.82
C ASN A 101 0.13 10.47 -21.41
N SER A 102 0.92 11.12 -22.28
CA SER A 102 1.55 12.42 -22.02
C SER A 102 1.33 13.41 -23.16
N TYR A 103 1.44 14.70 -22.85
CA TYR A 103 1.39 15.79 -23.83
C TYR A 103 2.41 16.87 -23.47
N VAL A 104 3.18 17.33 -24.45
CA VAL A 104 4.10 18.46 -24.30
C VAL A 104 3.52 19.67 -25.03
N ASP A 105 3.10 20.68 -24.27
CA ASP A 105 2.72 21.98 -24.78
C ASP A 105 3.94 22.89 -24.86
N ALA A 106 4.60 22.92 -26.02
CA ALA A 106 5.75 23.78 -26.29
C ALA A 106 5.38 25.22 -26.71
N THR A 107 4.10 25.57 -26.67
CA THR A 107 3.60 26.88 -27.14
C THR A 107 3.29 27.85 -26.00
N VAL A 108 3.50 27.42 -24.75
CA VAL A 108 3.26 28.22 -23.56
C VAL A 108 4.26 29.38 -23.44
N THR A 109 3.83 30.46 -22.80
CA THR A 109 4.71 31.57 -22.45
C THR A 109 5.20 31.44 -21.00
N THR A 110 6.49 31.70 -20.78
CA THR A 110 7.07 31.77 -19.43
C THR A 110 6.32 32.76 -18.54
N GLY A 111 6.09 32.39 -17.28
CA GLY A 111 5.44 33.22 -16.26
C GLY A 111 3.92 33.34 -16.43
N THR A 112 3.35 32.77 -17.51
CA THR A 112 1.91 32.81 -17.77
C THR A 112 1.24 31.55 -17.22
N PRO A 113 0.23 31.67 -16.34
CA PRO A 113 -0.56 30.53 -15.92
C PRO A 113 -1.47 30.06 -17.06
N TYR A 114 -1.47 28.77 -17.32
CA TYR A 114 -2.38 28.09 -18.23
C TYR A 114 -3.15 27.02 -17.47
N PHE A 115 -4.40 26.80 -17.84
CA PHE A 115 -5.30 25.81 -17.27
C PHE A 115 -5.55 24.72 -18.30
N TYR A 116 -5.52 23.45 -17.91
CA TYR A 116 -5.64 22.31 -18.80
C TYR A 116 -6.76 21.36 -18.39
N VAL A 117 -7.47 20.83 -19.38
CA VAL A 117 -8.48 19.76 -19.22
C VAL A 117 -8.21 18.70 -20.28
N ILE A 118 -8.37 17.43 -19.93
CA ILE A 118 -8.19 16.30 -20.85
C ILE A 118 -9.48 15.51 -20.95
N ARG A 119 -9.96 15.29 -22.18
CA ARG A 119 -11.08 14.39 -22.46
C ARG A 119 -10.56 13.06 -23.00
N ALA A 120 -11.03 11.96 -22.42
CA ALA A 120 -10.82 10.62 -22.91
C ALA A 120 -11.96 10.24 -23.86
N LEU A 121 -11.64 9.65 -25.00
CA LEU A 121 -12.61 9.26 -26.02
C LEU A 121 -12.52 7.77 -26.33
N ALA A 122 -13.67 7.13 -26.51
CA ALA A 122 -13.79 5.78 -27.05
C ALA A 122 -14.53 5.84 -28.39
N ASN A 123 -13.87 5.44 -29.48
CA ASN A 123 -14.40 5.52 -30.85
C ASN A 123 -14.97 6.92 -31.20
N GLY A 124 -14.28 7.98 -30.76
CA GLY A 124 -14.67 9.37 -31.01
C GLY A 124 -15.77 9.92 -30.08
N SER A 125 -16.28 9.14 -29.14
CA SER A 125 -17.24 9.62 -28.12
C SER A 125 -16.52 9.89 -26.80
N VAL A 126 -16.80 11.02 -26.15
CA VAL A 126 -16.23 11.33 -24.82
C VAL A 126 -16.74 10.33 -23.79
N VAL A 127 -15.82 9.69 -23.07
CA VAL A 127 -16.10 8.73 -21.99
C VAL A 127 -15.60 9.21 -20.63
N GLY A 128 -14.84 10.30 -20.58
CA GLY A 128 -14.42 10.93 -19.33
C GLY A 128 -13.75 12.28 -19.56
N THR A 129 -13.88 13.20 -18.60
CA THR A 129 -13.24 14.52 -18.62
C THR A 129 -12.49 14.73 -17.32
N ALA A 130 -11.20 15.04 -17.42
CA ALA A 130 -10.35 15.20 -16.26
C ALA A 130 -10.57 16.52 -15.52
N ALA A 131 -10.22 16.53 -14.23
CA ALA A 131 -10.21 17.75 -13.44
C ALA A 131 -9.26 18.78 -14.06
N GLU A 132 -9.62 20.06 -13.97
CA GLU A 132 -8.76 21.16 -14.42
C GLU A 132 -7.46 21.22 -13.61
N ILE A 133 -6.35 21.54 -14.27
CA ILE A 133 -5.08 21.86 -13.61
C ILE A 133 -4.46 23.15 -14.15
N SER A 134 -3.86 23.96 -13.27
CA SER A 134 -3.03 25.11 -13.66
C SER A 134 -1.54 24.76 -13.76
N ALA A 135 -0.86 25.30 -14.76
CA ALA A 135 0.57 25.18 -15.03
C ALA A 135 1.18 26.55 -15.31
N THR A 136 2.43 26.79 -14.92
CA THR A 136 3.16 28.02 -15.31
C THR A 136 4.58 27.67 -15.68
N ALA A 137 4.95 27.84 -16.94
CA ALA A 137 6.32 27.64 -17.39
C ALA A 137 7.24 28.69 -16.73
N ARG A 138 8.43 28.31 -16.24
CA ARG A 138 9.40 29.23 -15.60
C ARG A 138 10.70 29.26 -16.39
N THR A 139 11.36 30.42 -16.47
CA THR A 139 12.77 30.51 -16.88
C THR A 139 13.65 30.40 -15.65
N GLY A 140 14.41 29.32 -15.52
CA GLY A 140 15.33 29.10 -14.41
C GLY A 140 16.11 27.80 -14.54
N THR A 141 17.14 27.67 -13.71
CA THR A 141 17.80 26.40 -13.38
C THR A 141 16.73 25.34 -13.09
N LEU A 142 16.88 24.12 -13.61
CA LEU A 142 15.92 23.03 -13.43
C LEU A 142 15.57 22.91 -11.94
N ASP A 143 14.30 23.18 -11.61
CA ASP A 143 13.79 22.93 -10.27
C ASP A 143 13.54 21.43 -10.16
N LEU A 144 14.51 20.73 -9.59
CA LEU A 144 14.51 19.28 -9.41
C LEU A 144 13.48 18.83 -8.36
N GLU A 145 12.40 19.58 -8.15
CA GLU A 145 11.21 19.11 -7.44
C GLU A 145 10.65 17.84 -8.11
N PHE A 146 10.87 17.68 -9.41
CA PHE A 146 10.57 16.43 -10.10
C PHE A 146 11.68 16.07 -11.06
N VAL A 147 12.02 14.79 -11.09
CA VAL A 147 13.03 14.25 -11.99
C VAL A 147 12.50 13.01 -12.66
N TYR A 148 12.76 12.89 -13.95
CA TYR A 148 12.43 11.74 -14.76
C TYR A 148 13.57 10.76 -14.82
N VAL A 149 13.21 9.49 -14.76
CA VAL A 149 14.12 8.39 -15.03
C VAL A 149 13.51 7.51 -16.10
N ASP A 150 14.31 7.16 -17.10
CA ASP A 150 13.96 6.25 -18.17
C ASP A 150 15.15 5.30 -18.38
N PRO A 151 14.97 3.97 -18.23
CA PRO A 151 16.07 3.03 -18.31
C PRO A 151 16.63 2.89 -19.74
N SER A 152 15.92 3.41 -20.75
CA SER A 152 16.35 3.44 -22.15
C SER A 152 17.15 4.70 -22.53
N ALA A 153 17.18 5.70 -21.63
CA ALA A 153 17.86 6.95 -21.88
C ALA A 153 19.40 6.82 -21.91
N ALA A 154 20.04 7.74 -22.63
CA ALA A 154 21.48 7.86 -22.64
C ALA A 154 22.00 8.36 -21.27
N ASP A 155 23.27 8.05 -20.99
CA ASP A 155 23.94 8.54 -19.78
C ASP A 155 24.11 10.06 -19.80
N GLY A 156 24.07 10.68 -18.61
CA GLY A 156 24.26 12.12 -18.45
C GLY A 156 23.04 13.01 -18.70
N GLY A 157 21.82 12.43 -18.67
CA GLY A 157 20.58 13.21 -18.64
C GLY A 157 20.52 14.20 -17.48
N ASP A 158 19.71 15.25 -17.61
CA ASP A 158 19.54 16.28 -16.59
C ASP A 158 18.33 16.04 -15.66
N GLY A 159 17.56 14.97 -15.92
CA GLY A 159 16.36 14.63 -15.15
C GLY A 159 15.10 15.31 -15.65
N SER A 160 15.15 16.09 -16.72
CA SER A 160 13.95 16.57 -17.41
C SER A 160 13.25 15.44 -18.17
N TYR A 161 12.01 15.69 -18.63
CA TYR A 161 11.32 14.73 -19.51
C TYR A 161 12.04 14.53 -20.84
N ALA A 162 12.69 15.59 -21.38
CA ALA A 162 13.39 15.54 -22.67
C ALA A 162 14.77 14.87 -22.58
N ALA A 163 15.40 14.92 -21.41
CA ALA A 163 16.70 14.29 -21.13
C ALA A 163 16.67 13.62 -19.74
N PRO A 164 15.89 12.54 -19.57
CA PRO A 164 15.73 11.88 -18.28
C PRO A 164 17.04 11.24 -17.81
N PHE A 165 17.17 11.03 -16.51
CA PHE A 165 18.24 10.20 -15.99
C PHE A 165 18.06 8.75 -16.46
N ASN A 166 19.16 8.05 -16.72
CA ASN A 166 19.12 6.65 -17.13
C ASN A 166 19.03 5.66 -15.94
N THR A 167 19.20 6.14 -14.70
CA THR A 167 19.16 5.30 -13.49
C THR A 167 18.37 5.94 -12.36
N ILE A 168 17.69 5.11 -11.57
CA ILE A 168 16.92 5.56 -10.40
C ILE A 168 17.84 6.24 -9.38
N GLY A 169 19.05 5.71 -9.19
CA GLY A 169 20.05 6.29 -8.29
C GLY A 169 20.44 7.72 -8.67
N ALA A 170 20.62 8.01 -9.97
CA ALA A 170 20.90 9.37 -10.43
C ALA A 170 19.72 10.33 -10.19
N GLY A 171 18.49 9.85 -10.41
CA GLY A 171 17.27 10.60 -10.07
C GLY A 171 17.19 10.92 -8.57
N VAL A 172 17.34 9.91 -7.72
CA VAL A 172 17.33 10.08 -6.25
C VAL A 172 18.43 11.01 -5.77
N ALA A 173 19.64 10.90 -6.33
CA ALA A 173 20.75 11.79 -5.96
C ALA A 173 20.42 13.26 -6.30
N SER A 174 19.80 13.50 -7.45
CA SER A 174 19.60 14.84 -8.01
C SER A 174 18.33 15.54 -7.50
N VAL A 175 17.25 14.81 -7.25
CA VAL A 175 15.95 15.38 -6.84
C VAL A 175 16.08 16.26 -5.58
N ASN A 176 15.36 17.38 -5.51
CA ASN A 176 15.30 18.20 -4.30
C ASN A 176 14.65 17.41 -3.14
N PRO A 177 15.00 17.67 -1.87
CA PRO A 177 14.23 17.14 -0.74
C PRO A 177 12.74 17.50 -0.88
N ASN A 178 11.87 16.54 -0.56
CA ASN A 178 10.42 16.50 -0.81
C ASN A 178 10.00 16.43 -2.29
N GLY A 179 10.96 16.33 -3.21
CA GLY A 179 10.68 16.16 -4.63
C GLY A 179 10.28 14.73 -5.00
N THR A 180 9.96 14.53 -6.28
CA THR A 180 9.45 13.28 -6.82
C THR A 180 10.35 12.75 -7.95
N VAL A 181 10.79 11.50 -7.81
CA VAL A 181 11.41 10.72 -8.89
C VAL A 181 10.31 9.99 -9.64
N LEU A 182 10.11 10.35 -10.91
CA LEU A 182 9.12 9.78 -11.82
C LEU A 182 9.80 8.73 -12.70
N LEU A 183 9.39 7.47 -12.55
CA LEU A 183 9.85 6.36 -13.37
C LEU A 183 8.94 6.23 -14.60
N MET A 184 9.52 6.40 -15.79
CA MET A 184 8.87 6.01 -17.05
C MET A 184 8.72 4.49 -17.12
N ASP A 185 7.89 4.01 -18.04
CA ASP A 185 7.72 2.57 -18.23
C ASP A 185 9.00 1.93 -18.76
N GLY A 186 9.31 0.72 -18.27
CA GLY A 186 10.53 0.02 -18.60
C GLY A 186 11.09 -0.80 -17.45
N SER A 187 12.06 -1.67 -17.77
CA SER A 187 12.73 -2.51 -16.78
C SER A 187 14.04 -1.87 -16.31
N TYR A 188 14.05 -1.44 -15.05
CA TYR A 188 15.20 -0.86 -14.36
C TYR A 188 16.05 -1.96 -13.75
N GLN A 189 17.13 -2.32 -14.42
CA GLN A 189 18.10 -3.30 -13.91
C GLN A 189 18.95 -2.63 -12.83
N LEU A 190 18.75 -3.02 -11.58
CA LEU A 190 19.55 -2.50 -10.48
C LEU A 190 20.94 -3.14 -10.48
N THR A 191 21.98 -2.32 -10.32
CA THR A 191 23.36 -2.74 -10.07
C THR A 191 23.79 -2.50 -8.62
N ALA A 192 23.01 -1.71 -7.88
CA ALA A 192 23.14 -1.44 -6.45
C ALA A 192 21.77 -1.07 -5.87
N SER A 193 21.68 -1.01 -4.54
CA SER A 193 20.50 -0.52 -3.82
C SER A 193 20.20 0.94 -4.13
N VAL A 194 18.92 1.28 -4.22
CA VAL A 194 18.42 2.66 -4.25
C VAL A 194 18.22 3.12 -2.81
N ALA A 195 19.22 3.83 -2.27
CA ALA A 195 19.20 4.35 -0.91
C ALA A 195 18.53 5.73 -0.85
N LEU A 196 17.50 5.86 -0.02
CA LEU A 196 16.83 7.12 0.27
C LEU A 196 17.39 7.70 1.57
N THR A 197 17.92 8.93 1.49
CA THR A 197 18.58 9.62 2.61
C THR A 197 18.04 11.03 2.84
N LYS A 198 16.97 11.38 2.12
CA LYS A 198 16.24 12.65 2.19
C LYS A 198 14.75 12.35 1.93
N PRO A 199 13.81 13.15 2.46
CA PRO A 199 12.40 12.99 2.14
C PRO A 199 12.21 13.10 0.63
N LEU A 200 11.52 12.15 0.01
CA LEU A 200 11.16 12.21 -1.43
C LEU A 200 10.07 11.19 -1.76
N ILE A 201 9.50 11.32 -2.96
CA ILE A 201 8.57 10.35 -3.54
C ILE A 201 9.26 9.63 -4.69
N ILE A 202 9.16 8.31 -4.77
CA ILE A 202 9.44 7.55 -5.99
C ILE A 202 8.15 6.93 -6.47
N ARG A 203 7.80 7.18 -7.73
CA ARG A 203 6.61 6.59 -8.32
C ARG A 203 6.72 6.39 -9.83
N SER A 204 5.88 5.51 -10.36
CA SER A 204 5.65 5.48 -11.81
C SER A 204 5.00 6.78 -12.29
N VAL A 205 5.20 7.12 -13.55
CA VAL A 205 4.54 8.29 -14.18
C VAL A 205 3.02 8.24 -14.05
N SER A 206 2.42 7.04 -14.13
CA SER A 206 0.97 6.85 -13.99
C SER A 206 0.48 6.82 -12.54
N GLY A 207 1.38 6.71 -11.56
CA GLY A 207 1.05 6.61 -10.14
C GLY A 207 0.37 5.28 -9.74
N SER A 208 0.29 4.31 -10.64
CA SER A 208 -0.38 3.03 -10.39
C SER A 208 0.29 1.87 -11.10
N TYR A 209 0.68 0.84 -10.33
CA TYR A 209 1.27 -0.39 -10.85
C TYR A 209 0.34 -1.18 -11.76
N ARG A 210 -0.98 -0.94 -11.71
CA ARG A 210 -1.96 -1.60 -12.59
C ARG A 210 -1.94 -1.05 -14.01
N PHE A 211 -1.32 0.12 -14.20
CA PHE A 211 -1.29 0.87 -15.45
C PHE A 211 0.12 1.35 -15.81
N SER A 212 1.17 0.86 -15.13
CA SER A 212 2.57 1.17 -15.42
C SER A 212 3.39 -0.10 -15.51
N GLU A 213 4.33 -0.10 -16.46
CA GLU A 213 5.38 -1.10 -16.61
C GLU A 213 6.73 -0.62 -16.07
N ALA A 214 6.74 0.32 -15.11
CA ALA A 214 7.94 0.70 -14.35
C ALA A 214 8.34 -0.45 -13.41
N ILE A 215 9.21 -1.33 -13.90
CA ILE A 215 9.61 -2.57 -13.25
C ILE A 215 11.01 -2.41 -12.66
N ILE A 216 11.11 -2.39 -11.33
CA ILE A 216 12.38 -2.49 -10.63
C ILE A 216 12.81 -3.95 -10.60
N ASN A 217 13.89 -4.27 -11.31
CA ASN A 217 14.47 -5.60 -11.34
C ASN A 217 15.72 -5.65 -10.46
N ALA A 218 15.60 -6.35 -9.34
CA ALA A 218 16.66 -6.52 -8.34
C ALA A 218 17.39 -7.86 -8.46
N GLY A 219 17.27 -8.57 -9.58
CA GLY A 219 17.90 -9.88 -9.77
C GLY A 219 19.43 -9.86 -9.75
N ALA A 220 20.06 -8.74 -10.10
CA ALA A 220 21.52 -8.63 -10.20
C ALA A 220 22.22 -8.13 -8.92
N ILE A 221 21.48 -7.64 -7.92
CA ILE A 221 22.06 -7.07 -6.68
C ILE A 221 22.19 -8.07 -5.52
N GLY A 222 21.88 -9.35 -5.78
CA GLY A 222 21.92 -10.43 -4.79
C GLY A 222 20.97 -10.20 -3.61
N ASN A 223 21.44 -10.47 -2.39
CA ASN A 223 20.61 -10.43 -1.18
C ASN A 223 20.40 -9.03 -0.58
N THR A 224 20.91 -7.97 -1.22
CA THR A 224 20.79 -6.57 -0.77
C THR A 224 19.43 -5.99 -1.13
N ALA A 225 18.78 -5.19 -0.29
CA ALA A 225 17.49 -4.56 -0.63
C ALA A 225 17.54 -3.73 -1.92
N ALA A 226 16.47 -3.75 -2.70
CA ALA A 226 16.32 -2.95 -3.92
C ALA A 226 16.15 -1.48 -3.60
N VAL A 227 15.29 -1.17 -2.62
CA VAL A 227 15.05 0.18 -2.10
C VAL A 227 15.23 0.16 -0.59
N GLU A 228 15.97 1.16 -0.09
CA GLU A 228 16.30 1.31 1.33
C GLU A 228 15.90 2.68 1.81
N PHE A 229 14.96 2.76 2.76
CA PHE A 229 14.67 3.97 3.51
C PHE A 229 15.68 4.08 4.64
N LEU A 230 16.56 5.08 4.62
CA LEU A 230 17.61 5.28 5.60
C LEU A 230 17.37 6.57 6.39
N GLY A 231 18.15 6.79 7.45
CA GLY A 231 18.04 8.01 8.26
C GLY A 231 18.07 9.29 7.43
N GLY A 232 17.12 10.19 7.73
CA GLY A 232 16.88 11.42 6.97
C GLY A 232 15.85 11.30 5.86
N SER A 233 15.35 10.10 5.56
CA SER A 233 14.27 9.89 4.57
C SER A 233 12.86 9.96 5.14
N ASP A 234 12.64 10.70 6.23
CA ASP A 234 11.35 10.77 6.91
C ASP A 234 10.23 11.20 5.95
N GLY A 235 9.06 10.58 6.05
CA GLY A 235 7.92 10.91 5.18
C GLY A 235 8.06 10.48 3.72
N SER A 236 9.13 9.75 3.36
CA SER A 236 9.34 9.31 1.97
C SER A 236 8.27 8.30 1.52
N VAL A 237 7.90 8.38 0.25
CA VAL A 237 6.85 7.55 -0.35
C VAL A 237 7.40 6.74 -1.51
N LEU A 238 7.13 5.45 -1.53
CA LEU A 238 7.42 4.55 -2.64
C LEU A 238 6.11 3.97 -3.15
N GLN A 239 5.71 4.32 -4.38
CA GLN A 239 4.38 3.98 -4.85
C GLN A 239 4.21 3.64 -6.32
N GLY A 240 3.26 2.75 -6.61
CA GLY A 240 2.80 2.51 -7.97
C GLY A 240 3.81 1.75 -8.83
N LEU A 241 4.73 0.99 -8.23
CA LEU A 241 5.81 0.30 -8.94
C LEU A 241 5.62 -1.21 -8.94
N ARG A 242 6.18 -1.88 -9.95
CA ARG A 242 6.37 -3.34 -9.93
C ARG A 242 7.80 -3.68 -9.55
N PHE A 243 7.92 -4.68 -8.71
CA PHE A 243 9.17 -5.20 -8.17
C PHE A 243 9.31 -6.67 -8.56
N THR A 244 10.49 -7.06 -9.05
CA THR A 244 10.81 -8.46 -9.34
C THR A 244 12.24 -8.77 -8.96
N ALA A 245 12.47 -9.96 -8.40
CA ALA A 245 13.80 -10.46 -8.09
C ALA A 245 13.80 -11.99 -8.04
N ALA A 246 14.07 -12.62 -9.19
CA ALA A 246 14.02 -14.07 -9.33
C ALA A 246 15.09 -14.84 -8.50
N VAL A 247 16.11 -14.16 -7.97
CA VAL A 247 17.24 -14.79 -7.26
C VAL A 247 17.62 -14.00 -6.00
N ARG A 248 16.85 -14.19 -4.94
CA ARG A 248 17.12 -13.65 -3.61
C ARG A 248 16.83 -14.74 -2.57
N THR A 249 17.69 -14.94 -1.59
CA THR A 249 17.48 -15.97 -0.54
C THR A 249 17.67 -15.40 0.87
N SER A 250 17.54 -14.07 0.98
CA SER A 250 17.72 -13.38 2.25
C SER A 250 16.58 -13.70 3.22
N SER A 251 16.95 -14.21 4.39
CA SER A 251 16.03 -14.44 5.52
C SER A 251 15.92 -13.22 6.45
N SER A 252 16.67 -12.14 6.20
CA SER A 252 16.74 -10.96 7.07
C SER A 252 16.56 -9.63 6.35
N GLN A 253 16.62 -9.60 5.02
CA GLN A 253 16.49 -8.37 4.23
C GLN A 253 15.44 -8.50 3.16
N GLY A 254 14.44 -7.63 3.23
CA GLY A 254 13.39 -7.47 2.24
C GLY A 254 13.88 -6.87 0.94
N MET A 255 13.11 -7.04 -0.13
CA MET A 255 13.31 -6.28 -1.37
C MET A 255 13.14 -4.78 -1.13
N ILE A 256 12.20 -4.40 -0.26
CA ILE A 256 12.08 -3.05 0.29
C ILE A 256 12.45 -3.12 1.77
N ARG A 257 13.35 -2.24 2.21
CA ARG A 257 13.85 -2.22 3.59
C ARG A 257 13.68 -0.85 4.24
N ILE A 258 13.15 -0.85 5.45
CA ILE A 258 12.99 0.33 6.31
C ILE A 258 14.07 0.34 7.38
N GLY A 259 14.82 1.44 7.45
CA GLY A 259 15.86 1.66 8.44
C GLY A 259 17.18 0.93 8.16
N SER A 260 18.23 1.40 8.83
CA SER A 260 19.55 0.78 8.92
C SER A 260 19.80 0.11 10.27
N GLY A 261 18.90 0.30 11.23
CA GLY A 261 19.01 -0.22 12.59
C GLY A 261 20.08 0.46 13.44
N SER A 262 20.60 1.61 12.99
CA SER A 262 21.68 2.36 13.64
C SER A 262 21.17 3.52 14.50
N GLY A 263 19.92 3.48 14.97
CA GLY A 263 19.33 4.47 15.87
C GLY A 263 18.73 5.71 15.21
N ASN A 264 18.93 5.89 13.90
CA ASN A 264 18.33 6.96 13.08
C ASN A 264 17.49 6.32 11.96
N ASP A 265 16.54 5.46 12.33
CA ASP A 265 15.63 4.89 11.33
C ASP A 265 14.57 5.94 10.95
N PRO A 266 14.08 5.94 9.69
CA PRO A 266 13.21 7.00 9.21
C PRO A 266 11.77 6.84 9.71
N ASP A 267 11.12 7.95 10.03
CA ASP A 267 9.70 8.00 10.43
C ASP A 267 8.78 8.23 9.22
N ASP A 268 7.49 7.94 9.39
CA ASP A 268 6.42 8.24 8.43
C ASP A 268 6.64 7.68 7.00
N VAL A 269 7.41 6.60 6.89
CA VAL A 269 7.67 5.93 5.60
C VAL A 269 6.39 5.33 5.04
N GLN A 270 6.16 5.51 3.73
CA GLN A 270 4.98 4.98 3.05
C GLN A 270 5.37 4.08 1.88
N ILE A 271 4.88 2.85 1.89
CA ILE A 271 5.00 1.87 0.80
C ILE A 271 3.60 1.58 0.30
N LEU A 272 3.24 2.17 -0.83
CA LEU A 272 1.86 2.26 -1.28
C LEU A 272 1.66 1.67 -2.67
N HIS A 273 0.66 0.82 -2.86
CA HIS A 273 0.24 0.44 -4.22
C HIS A 273 1.39 -0.12 -5.08
N ASN A 274 2.26 -0.96 -4.50
CA ASN A 274 3.30 -1.64 -5.26
C ASN A 274 2.90 -3.09 -5.53
N HIS A 275 3.42 -3.66 -6.61
CA HIS A 275 3.31 -5.10 -6.89
C HIS A 275 4.67 -5.76 -6.69
N LEU A 276 4.81 -6.56 -5.64
CA LEU A 276 6.01 -7.36 -5.35
C LEU A 276 5.76 -8.78 -5.86
N TYR A 277 6.36 -9.11 -7.00
CA TYR A 277 6.09 -10.31 -7.77
C TYR A 277 7.32 -11.24 -7.83
N GLN A 278 7.10 -12.54 -7.68
CA GLN A 278 8.16 -13.56 -7.80
C GLN A 278 9.39 -13.29 -6.93
N ASN A 279 9.15 -12.72 -5.75
CA ASN A 279 10.22 -12.47 -4.80
C ASN A 279 10.62 -13.78 -4.12
N GLN A 280 11.91 -14.09 -4.18
CA GLN A 280 12.54 -15.13 -3.38
C GLN A 280 13.12 -14.45 -2.11
N GLY A 281 12.90 -14.96 -0.90
CA GLY A 281 13.23 -14.26 0.36
C GLY A 281 12.16 -13.26 0.78
N ILE A 282 12.46 -12.27 1.63
CA ILE A 282 11.43 -11.34 2.17
C ILE A 282 11.08 -10.22 1.18
N ALA A 283 9.80 -9.78 1.12
CA ALA A 283 9.38 -8.73 0.19
C ALA A 283 9.53 -7.34 0.83
N ILE A 284 8.94 -7.15 2.02
CA ILE A 284 9.08 -5.92 2.81
C ILE A 284 9.62 -6.27 4.19
N SER A 285 10.63 -5.51 4.63
CA SER A 285 11.23 -5.68 5.94
C SER A 285 11.59 -4.36 6.60
N ASN A 286 11.87 -4.41 7.90
CA ASN A 286 12.66 -3.40 8.56
C ASN A 286 14.01 -4.00 9.03
N HIS A 287 14.99 -3.15 9.33
CA HIS A 287 16.27 -3.63 9.85
C HIS A 287 16.16 -4.09 11.32
N MET A 288 16.87 -5.17 11.66
CA MET A 288 16.88 -5.79 13.00
C MET A 288 17.68 -5.02 14.08
N GLY A 289 17.70 -3.68 14.04
CA GLY A 289 18.50 -2.87 14.98
C GLY A 289 17.72 -2.34 16.17
N SER A 290 18.34 -1.46 16.95
CA SER A 290 17.70 -0.77 18.09
C SER A 290 17.00 0.53 17.70
N GLY A 291 17.07 0.95 16.43
CA GLY A 291 16.34 2.11 15.95
C GLY A 291 14.84 1.86 15.91
N GLN A 292 14.07 2.93 16.05
CA GLN A 292 12.62 2.93 15.93
C GLN A 292 12.21 3.75 14.71
N SER A 293 11.17 3.29 14.03
CA SER A 293 10.48 4.00 12.95
C SER A 293 9.00 4.10 13.32
N ILE A 294 8.53 5.32 13.49
CA ILE A 294 7.18 5.66 13.91
C ILE A 294 6.33 5.96 12.67
N GLY A 295 5.05 5.57 12.67
CA GLY A 295 4.11 6.05 11.65
C GLY A 295 4.22 5.36 10.28
N THR A 296 4.99 4.27 10.17
CA THR A 296 5.14 3.53 8.91
C THR A 296 3.80 3.04 8.36
N VAL A 297 3.63 3.19 7.04
CA VAL A 297 2.42 2.86 6.30
C VAL A 297 2.74 1.87 5.20
N ILE A 298 2.13 0.69 5.25
CA ILE A 298 2.23 -0.31 4.18
C ILE A 298 0.81 -0.59 3.71
N ALA A 299 0.41 0.00 2.58
CA ALA A 299 -0.98 -0.03 2.16
C ALA A 299 -1.21 -0.26 0.67
N GLY A 300 -2.26 -1.02 0.35
CA GLY A 300 -2.69 -1.25 -1.02
C GLY A 300 -1.68 -2.02 -1.88
N ASN A 301 -0.68 -2.67 -1.28
CA ASN A 301 0.32 -3.44 -2.01
C ASN A 301 -0.21 -4.83 -2.39
N TRP A 302 0.29 -5.37 -3.48
CA TRP A 302 0.05 -6.74 -3.90
C TRP A 302 1.36 -7.52 -3.81
N ILE A 303 1.41 -8.57 -2.99
CA ILE A 303 2.58 -9.43 -2.82
C ILE A 303 2.18 -10.83 -3.26
N THR A 304 2.82 -11.33 -4.33
CA THR A 304 2.38 -12.57 -5.00
C THR A 304 3.53 -13.46 -5.44
N ASP A 305 3.25 -14.76 -5.51
CA ASP A 305 4.16 -15.80 -6.02
C ASP A 305 5.50 -15.75 -5.29
N HIS A 306 5.40 -15.75 -3.97
CA HIS A 306 6.50 -15.48 -3.05
C HIS A 306 7.07 -16.79 -2.52
N GLY A 307 8.40 -16.95 -2.58
CA GLY A 307 9.11 -18.14 -2.07
C GLY A 307 10.23 -17.77 -1.11
N GLY A 308 10.71 -18.72 -0.31
CA GLY A 308 11.94 -18.57 0.48
C GLY A 308 11.90 -17.59 1.68
N GLY A 309 10.73 -17.16 2.17
CA GLY A 309 10.64 -16.23 3.30
C GLY A 309 9.22 -15.75 3.63
N HIS A 310 9.12 -14.77 4.53
CA HIS A 310 7.85 -14.09 4.82
C HIS A 310 7.60 -12.99 3.79
N ALA A 311 6.34 -12.80 3.37
CA ALA A 311 5.99 -11.68 2.50
C ALA A 311 6.34 -10.34 3.16
N VAL A 312 5.94 -10.16 4.42
CA VAL A 312 6.38 -9.05 5.26
C VAL A 312 7.01 -9.60 6.53
N ARG A 313 8.22 -9.11 6.87
CA ARG A 313 8.90 -9.45 8.13
C ARG A 313 9.31 -8.18 8.87
N ILE A 314 8.72 -7.97 10.04
CA ILE A 314 9.09 -6.94 11.00
C ILE A 314 9.69 -7.61 12.22
N ASP A 315 10.94 -7.30 12.58
CA ASP A 315 11.67 -8.01 13.65
C ASP A 315 11.78 -7.22 14.97
N ARG A 316 11.50 -5.90 14.92
CA ARG A 316 11.38 -4.95 16.05
C ARG A 316 11.32 -3.52 15.56
N GLY A 317 10.82 -2.59 16.36
CA GLY A 317 11.13 -1.17 16.20
C GLY A 317 10.27 -0.43 15.17
N LEU A 318 9.26 -1.07 14.57
CA LEU A 318 8.16 -0.29 14.02
C LEU A 318 7.18 0.05 15.16
N VAL A 319 6.71 1.29 15.18
CA VAL A 319 5.82 1.87 16.21
C VAL A 319 4.71 2.67 15.55
N ASP A 320 3.48 2.58 16.08
CA ASP A 320 2.33 3.43 15.69
C ASP A 320 2.06 3.47 14.17
N GLY A 321 2.11 2.33 13.50
CA GLY A 321 1.95 2.23 12.05
C GLY A 321 0.69 1.50 11.59
N ARG A 322 0.57 1.33 10.27
CA ARG A 322 -0.60 0.68 9.67
C ARG A 322 -0.24 -0.24 8.50
N PHE A 323 -0.90 -1.40 8.49
CA PHE A 323 -0.92 -2.35 7.38
C PHE A 323 -2.33 -2.46 6.86
N GLU A 324 -2.63 -1.84 5.72
CA GLU A 324 -4.01 -1.74 5.25
C GLU A 324 -4.25 -2.07 3.77
N ASN A 325 -5.35 -2.76 3.48
CA ASN A 325 -5.78 -3.02 2.10
C ASN A 325 -4.74 -3.75 1.24
N ASN A 326 -3.80 -4.47 1.86
CA ASN A 326 -2.82 -5.25 1.11
C ASN A 326 -3.42 -6.59 0.68
N ILE A 327 -2.95 -7.10 -0.44
CA ILE A 327 -3.27 -8.44 -0.95
C ILE A 327 -1.98 -9.26 -0.91
N ILE A 328 -1.98 -10.35 -0.17
CA ILE A 328 -0.82 -11.25 -0.01
C ILE A 328 -1.25 -12.66 -0.38
N GLU A 329 -0.67 -13.20 -1.44
CA GLU A 329 -1.13 -14.45 -2.05
C GLU A 329 0.03 -15.37 -2.42
N ASN A 330 -0.18 -16.68 -2.27
CA ASN A 330 0.76 -17.73 -2.68
C ASN A 330 2.15 -17.56 -2.05
N VAL A 331 2.20 -17.57 -0.71
CA VAL A 331 3.46 -17.52 0.05
C VAL A 331 3.90 -18.95 0.39
N ALA A 332 4.99 -19.41 -0.20
CA ALA A 332 5.54 -20.76 -0.04
C ALA A 332 6.53 -20.91 1.13
N ASP A 333 7.09 -22.10 1.29
CA ASP A 333 8.22 -22.42 2.17
C ASP A 333 8.04 -22.08 3.67
N SER A 334 6.84 -22.30 4.21
CA SER A 334 6.48 -21.97 5.59
C SER A 334 6.53 -20.48 5.92
N GLY A 335 6.62 -19.63 4.90
CA GLY A 335 6.58 -18.18 5.00
C GLY A 335 5.26 -17.67 5.55
N ALA A 336 5.33 -16.66 6.41
CA ALA A 336 4.13 -15.96 6.87
C ALA A 336 3.73 -14.87 5.88
N GLY A 337 2.44 -14.53 5.83
CA GLY A 337 1.97 -13.36 5.09
C GLY A 337 2.55 -12.08 5.71
N ILE A 338 2.25 -11.86 6.98
CA ILE A 338 2.89 -10.84 7.81
C ILE A 338 3.44 -11.49 9.08
N ASN A 339 4.72 -11.31 9.34
CA ASN A 339 5.35 -11.65 10.61
C ASN A 339 5.79 -10.36 11.31
N MET A 340 5.09 -9.97 12.38
CA MET A 340 5.49 -8.85 13.23
C MET A 340 6.08 -9.37 14.53
N ASP A 341 7.24 -8.87 14.92
CA ASP A 341 7.89 -9.18 16.20
C ASP A 341 8.23 -7.88 16.93
N ARG A 342 7.99 -7.82 18.25
CA ARG A 342 8.36 -6.69 19.15
C ARG A 342 8.05 -5.30 18.58
N SER A 343 6.80 -5.11 18.17
CA SER A 343 6.28 -3.84 17.65
C SER A 343 5.11 -3.37 18.52
N THR A 344 4.70 -2.11 18.42
CA THR A 344 3.60 -1.56 19.24
C THR A 344 2.76 -0.54 18.47
N GLY A 345 1.46 -0.45 18.78
CA GLY A 345 0.58 0.59 18.24
C GLY A 345 0.10 0.36 16.80
N PHE A 346 -0.01 -0.89 16.35
CA PHE A 346 -0.33 -1.17 14.94
C PHE A 346 -1.81 -1.43 14.68
N VAL A 347 -2.29 -0.87 13.59
CA VAL A 347 -3.55 -1.27 12.94
C VAL A 347 -3.23 -2.15 11.73
N ILE A 348 -3.77 -3.37 11.73
CA ILE A 348 -3.69 -4.31 10.62
C ILE A 348 -5.11 -4.51 10.11
N ALA A 349 -5.49 -3.78 9.07
CA ALA A 349 -6.89 -3.69 8.66
C ALA A 349 -7.16 -4.00 7.18
N ARG A 350 -8.27 -4.68 6.88
CA ARG A 350 -8.76 -4.85 5.50
C ARG A 350 -7.77 -5.53 4.55
N ASN A 351 -6.85 -6.33 5.06
CA ASN A 351 -5.91 -7.08 4.25
C ASN A 351 -6.52 -8.41 3.80
N ARG A 352 -6.10 -8.91 2.65
CA ARG A 352 -6.46 -10.22 2.13
C ARG A 352 -5.23 -11.12 2.10
N PHE A 353 -5.34 -12.28 2.71
CA PHE A 353 -4.34 -13.34 2.72
C PHE A 353 -4.93 -14.58 2.04
N THR A 354 -4.25 -15.14 1.04
CA THR A 354 -4.72 -16.36 0.37
C THR A 354 -3.57 -17.31 0.08
N ASN A 355 -3.75 -18.60 0.42
CA ASN A 355 -2.75 -19.65 0.19
C ASN A 355 -1.39 -19.30 0.82
N ILE A 356 -1.38 -19.16 2.15
CA ILE A 356 -0.17 -18.88 2.91
C ILE A 356 0.29 -20.18 3.55
N SER A 357 1.49 -20.66 3.18
CA SER A 357 2.03 -21.92 3.71
C SER A 357 2.33 -21.83 5.21
N GLY A 358 2.90 -20.73 5.69
CA GLY A 358 3.02 -20.42 7.10
C GLY A 358 1.79 -19.66 7.63
N HIS A 359 1.95 -18.95 8.74
CA HIS A 359 0.88 -18.17 9.35
C HIS A 359 0.40 -17.05 8.43
N GLY A 360 -0.89 -16.74 8.41
CA GLY A 360 -1.37 -15.59 7.64
C GLY A 360 -0.80 -14.31 8.22
N LEU A 361 -1.07 -14.09 9.50
CA LEU A 361 -0.55 -13.01 10.33
C LEU A 361 0.03 -13.59 11.63
N ASN A 362 1.25 -13.22 11.97
CA ASN A 362 1.89 -13.53 13.25
C ASN A 362 2.18 -12.24 14.02
N LEU A 363 1.66 -12.15 15.24
CA LEU A 363 2.00 -11.14 16.25
C LEU A 363 2.93 -11.80 17.26
N GLY A 364 4.22 -11.49 17.14
CA GLY A 364 5.34 -12.15 17.79
C GLY A 364 6.03 -11.30 18.88
N GLY A 365 6.58 -11.97 19.88
CA GLY A 365 7.28 -11.34 20.99
C GLY A 365 6.41 -10.38 21.79
N ALA A 366 7.06 -9.47 22.52
CA ALA A 366 6.38 -8.44 23.30
C ALA A 366 5.74 -7.39 22.36
N THR A 367 4.49 -7.61 22.00
CA THR A 367 3.67 -6.68 21.21
C THR A 367 2.64 -6.00 22.11
N SER A 368 2.31 -4.75 21.80
CA SER A 368 1.32 -4.00 22.57
C SER A 368 0.47 -3.07 21.73
N ASN A 369 -0.77 -2.83 22.17
CA ASN A 369 -1.70 -1.90 21.52
C ASN A 369 -1.93 -2.22 20.03
N PHE A 370 -2.42 -3.43 19.74
CA PHE A 370 -2.71 -3.88 18.37
C PHE A 370 -4.21 -3.91 18.09
N THR A 371 -4.58 -3.52 16.87
CA THR A 371 -5.92 -3.78 16.33
C THR A 371 -5.81 -4.54 15.01
N VAL A 372 -6.25 -5.79 14.99
CA VAL A 372 -6.37 -6.63 13.80
C VAL A 372 -7.83 -6.64 13.39
N SER A 373 -8.18 -5.89 12.34
CA SER A 373 -9.58 -5.66 11.97
C SER A 373 -9.93 -5.95 10.51
N ASP A 374 -11.11 -6.51 10.27
CA ASP A 374 -11.69 -6.63 8.92
C ASP A 374 -10.77 -7.33 7.89
N ASN A 375 -9.86 -8.20 8.32
CA ASN A 375 -8.99 -8.94 7.41
C ASN A 375 -9.68 -10.21 6.91
N LEU A 376 -9.38 -10.59 5.67
CA LEU A 376 -9.79 -11.87 5.09
C LEU A 376 -8.58 -12.80 5.02
N LEU A 377 -8.61 -13.88 5.80
CA LEU A 377 -7.59 -14.92 5.81
C LEU A 377 -8.19 -16.22 5.29
N GLU A 378 -7.78 -16.62 4.09
CA GLU A 378 -8.24 -17.85 3.43
C GLU A 378 -7.06 -18.79 3.19
N HIS A 379 -7.15 -20.01 3.71
CA HIS A 379 -6.11 -21.02 3.49
C HIS A 379 -4.72 -20.57 3.96
N ALA A 380 -4.67 -20.06 5.19
CA ALA A 380 -3.43 -19.76 5.89
C ALA A 380 -2.99 -20.93 6.78
N ASN A 381 -1.72 -20.96 7.16
CA ASN A 381 -1.06 -22.11 7.77
C ASN A 381 -1.27 -23.39 6.94
N ALA A 382 -1.22 -23.27 5.60
CA ALA A 382 -1.47 -24.38 4.68
C ALA A 382 -0.40 -25.49 4.78
N GLY A 383 0.78 -25.18 5.32
CA GLY A 383 1.83 -26.13 5.68
C GLY A 383 1.58 -26.85 7.01
N GLN A 384 0.45 -26.61 7.68
CA GLN A 384 -0.05 -27.33 8.85
C GLN A 384 0.92 -27.34 10.03
N ARG A 385 1.55 -26.21 10.32
CA ARG A 385 2.37 -26.08 11.53
C ARG A 385 1.46 -26.21 12.75
N SER A 386 1.79 -27.11 13.67
CA SER A 386 1.02 -27.35 14.89
C SER A 386 0.89 -26.11 15.76
N ASP A 387 1.91 -25.25 15.75
CA ASP A 387 1.98 -24.00 16.50
C ASP A 387 1.51 -22.78 15.69
N GLY A 388 0.89 -23.02 14.52
CA GLY A 388 0.53 -21.97 13.59
C GLY A 388 -0.95 -21.67 13.55
N GLY A 389 -1.31 -20.43 13.20
CA GLY A 389 -2.69 -20.01 12.93
C GLY A 389 -2.80 -19.21 11.64
N GLY A 390 -4.04 -19.01 11.18
CA GLY A 390 -4.35 -17.94 10.25
C GLY A 390 -3.95 -16.61 10.86
N ILE A 391 -4.40 -16.34 12.09
CA ILE A 391 -3.84 -15.33 12.99
C ILE A 391 -3.12 -16.07 14.12
N ARG A 392 -1.87 -15.70 14.39
CA ARG A 392 -1.06 -16.27 15.46
C ARG A 392 -0.61 -15.19 16.43
N LEU A 393 -0.69 -15.50 17.71
CA LEU A 393 -0.13 -14.75 18.83
C LEU A 393 1.00 -15.60 19.41
N TYR A 394 2.22 -15.05 19.46
CA TYR A 394 3.45 -15.78 19.77
C TYR A 394 4.36 -14.95 20.68
N GLY A 395 4.96 -15.57 21.68
CA GLY A 395 5.99 -14.94 22.51
C GLY A 395 5.44 -14.35 23.81
N ALA A 396 6.36 -14.12 24.74
CA ALA A 396 6.02 -13.64 26.07
C ALA A 396 5.56 -12.18 26.05
N SER A 397 4.39 -11.93 26.67
CA SER A 397 3.89 -10.63 27.10
C SER A 397 3.30 -9.77 25.98
N HIS A 398 2.10 -10.17 25.51
CA HIS A 398 1.17 -9.21 24.95
C HIS A 398 0.70 -8.27 26.08
N THR A 399 0.97 -6.98 25.94
CA THR A 399 0.63 -5.97 26.96
C THR A 399 -0.18 -4.87 26.32
N ASP A 400 -1.07 -4.21 27.07
CA ASP A 400 -2.05 -3.29 26.49
C ASP A 400 -3.00 -4.02 25.50
N PRO A 401 -4.16 -3.44 25.17
CA PRO A 401 -5.17 -4.17 24.40
C PRO A 401 -4.66 -4.68 23.04
N VAL A 402 -4.82 -5.99 22.80
CA VAL A 402 -4.72 -6.63 21.49
C VAL A 402 -6.13 -7.04 21.07
N LEU A 403 -6.70 -6.28 20.15
CA LEU A 403 -8.05 -6.49 19.65
C LEU A 403 -8.02 -7.19 18.29
N ILE A 404 -8.66 -8.36 18.18
CA ILE A 404 -8.87 -9.09 16.94
C ILE A 404 -10.38 -9.08 16.66
N THR A 405 -10.82 -8.30 15.66
CA THR A 405 -12.26 -8.08 15.42
C THR A 405 -12.66 -7.95 13.96
N GLY A 406 -13.89 -8.33 13.59
CA GLY A 406 -14.38 -8.20 12.21
C GLY A 406 -13.66 -9.05 11.16
N ASN A 407 -12.69 -9.88 11.56
CA ASN A 407 -11.92 -10.69 10.62
C ASN A 407 -12.73 -11.89 10.15
N THR A 408 -12.49 -12.31 8.90
CA THR A 408 -12.94 -13.60 8.39
C THR A 408 -11.74 -14.51 8.25
N VAL A 409 -11.68 -15.58 9.05
CA VAL A 409 -10.66 -16.63 8.95
C VAL A 409 -11.34 -17.92 8.52
N LYS A 410 -10.95 -18.44 7.36
CA LYS A 410 -11.57 -19.64 6.78
C LYS A 410 -10.56 -20.57 6.14
N ASN A 411 -10.85 -21.87 6.18
CA ASN A 411 -10.04 -22.91 5.54
C ASN A 411 -8.56 -22.87 5.93
N SER A 412 -8.22 -22.26 7.07
CA SER A 412 -6.86 -22.30 7.60
C SER A 412 -6.68 -23.65 8.32
N PHE A 413 -5.43 -24.06 8.59
CA PHE A 413 -5.22 -25.20 9.49
C PHE A 413 -5.74 -24.80 10.89
N ASN A 414 -4.97 -24.17 11.77
CA ASN A 414 -5.63 -23.48 12.89
C ASN A 414 -6.07 -22.09 12.44
N SER A 415 -7.22 -21.62 12.88
CA SER A 415 -7.73 -20.30 12.49
C SER A 415 -7.10 -19.19 13.34
N ILE A 416 -7.31 -19.21 14.66
CA ILE A 416 -6.60 -18.33 15.59
C ILE A 416 -5.82 -19.18 16.59
N TYR A 417 -4.52 -18.90 16.73
CA TYR A 417 -3.64 -19.66 17.60
C TYR A 417 -2.90 -18.74 18.57
N GLN A 418 -3.25 -18.83 19.84
CA GLN A 418 -2.48 -18.28 20.94
C GLN A 418 -1.52 -19.37 21.44
N ARG A 419 -0.23 -19.05 21.58
CA ARG A 419 0.83 -20.02 21.92
C ARG A 419 1.20 -20.05 23.41
N ASP A 420 1.71 -21.20 23.84
CA ASP A 420 2.09 -21.55 25.22
C ASP A 420 3.17 -20.67 25.88
N ASP A 421 3.91 -19.92 25.08
CA ASP A 421 4.97 -19.04 25.56
C ASP A 421 4.49 -17.65 25.99
N ASP A 422 3.19 -17.37 25.85
CA ASP A 422 2.59 -16.19 26.43
C ASP A 422 2.27 -16.37 27.92
N ILE A 423 2.53 -15.32 28.68
CA ILE A 423 2.43 -15.32 30.14
C ILE A 423 1.09 -14.71 30.59
N SER A 424 0.44 -13.90 29.73
CA SER A 424 -0.87 -13.30 30.05
C SER A 424 -1.72 -13.06 28.81
N VAL A 425 -2.92 -13.63 28.80
CA VAL A 425 -3.93 -13.43 27.75
C VAL A 425 -5.00 -12.39 28.13
N SER A 426 -4.87 -11.72 29.29
CA SER A 426 -5.90 -10.82 29.84
C SER A 426 -6.21 -9.61 28.95
N ASP A 427 -5.23 -9.18 28.17
CA ASP A 427 -5.33 -8.00 27.31
C ASP A 427 -5.69 -8.38 25.86
N ILE A 428 -5.92 -9.66 25.58
CA ILE A 428 -6.27 -10.17 24.25
C ILE A 428 -7.78 -10.36 24.18
N THR A 429 -8.41 -9.69 23.21
CA THR A 429 -9.84 -9.84 22.93
C THR A 429 -10.05 -10.24 21.48
N ILE A 430 -10.75 -11.35 21.27
CA ILE A 430 -11.14 -11.87 19.97
C ILE A 430 -12.66 -11.78 19.89
N THR A 431 -13.22 -10.86 19.13
CA THR A 431 -14.69 -10.66 19.11
C THR A 431 -15.23 -10.17 17.77
N GLY A 432 -16.44 -10.56 17.41
CA GLY A 432 -17.08 -10.14 16.16
C GLY A 432 -16.38 -10.67 14.91
N ASN A 433 -15.64 -11.77 15.00
CA ASN A 433 -15.00 -12.43 13.87
C ASN A 433 -15.88 -13.55 13.30
N SER A 434 -15.69 -13.87 12.03
CA SER A 434 -16.22 -15.08 11.38
C SER A 434 -15.09 -16.10 11.23
N ILE A 435 -15.09 -17.14 12.08
CA ILE A 435 -14.02 -18.14 12.18
C ILE A 435 -14.62 -19.48 11.76
N ILE A 436 -14.40 -19.91 10.53
CA ILE A 436 -15.21 -20.98 9.93
C ILE A 436 -14.36 -22.05 9.24
N SER A 437 -14.92 -23.26 9.15
CA SER A 437 -14.41 -24.33 8.29
C SER A 437 -12.96 -24.73 8.60
N PRO A 438 -12.68 -25.34 9.76
CA PRO A 438 -11.37 -25.90 10.03
C PRO A 438 -11.12 -27.08 9.07
N ILE A 439 -9.87 -27.23 8.63
CA ILE A 439 -9.43 -28.43 7.91
C ILE A 439 -9.46 -29.62 8.88
N SER A 440 -9.64 -30.86 8.39
CA SER A 440 -9.60 -32.05 9.27
C SER A 440 -8.35 -32.07 10.16
N GLY A 441 -8.53 -32.22 11.47
CA GLY A 441 -7.45 -32.25 12.45
C GLY A 441 -6.95 -30.88 12.91
N SER A 442 -7.76 -29.83 12.75
CA SER A 442 -7.36 -28.47 13.04
C SER A 442 -8.36 -27.73 13.93
N MET A 443 -7.97 -26.58 14.48
CA MET A 443 -8.74 -25.86 15.50
C MET A 443 -9.24 -24.49 15.01
N LEU A 444 -10.41 -24.08 15.50
CA LEU A 444 -10.94 -22.73 15.28
C LEU A 444 -10.18 -21.74 16.17
N ILE A 445 -10.05 -22.04 17.46
CA ILE A 445 -9.28 -21.25 18.42
C ILE A 445 -8.48 -22.19 19.31
N VAL A 446 -7.21 -21.84 19.53
CA VAL A 446 -6.36 -22.49 20.52
C VAL A 446 -5.86 -21.43 21.50
N ASN A 447 -6.06 -21.67 22.79
CA ASN A 447 -5.35 -21.00 23.88
C ASN A 447 -4.37 -22.00 24.52
N ALA A 448 -3.12 -21.97 24.07
CA ALA A 448 -2.08 -22.82 24.63
C ALA A 448 -1.38 -22.18 25.86
N ALA A 449 -1.77 -20.98 26.29
CA ALA A 449 -1.21 -20.28 27.45
C ALA A 449 -1.25 -21.14 28.72
N THR A 450 -0.24 -20.98 29.56
CA THR A 450 -0.18 -21.69 30.86
C THR A 450 -1.15 -21.14 31.90
N THR A 451 -1.61 -19.90 31.75
CA THR A 451 -2.52 -19.23 32.67
C THR A 451 -3.44 -18.24 31.96
N GLY A 452 -4.67 -18.12 32.46
CA GLY A 452 -5.65 -17.13 32.01
C GLY A 452 -6.61 -17.68 30.97
N THR A 453 -7.79 -17.07 30.91
CA THR A 453 -8.83 -17.40 29.93
C THR A 453 -8.78 -16.41 28.79
N LEU A 454 -8.69 -16.91 27.56
CA LEU A 454 -8.71 -16.08 26.36
C LEU A 454 -10.15 -15.61 26.06
N ASP A 455 -10.38 -14.31 26.01
CA ASP A 455 -11.71 -13.75 25.67
C ASP A 455 -11.96 -13.87 24.17
N ALA A 456 -12.80 -14.84 23.80
CA ALA A 456 -13.21 -15.13 22.43
C ALA A 456 -14.74 -15.06 22.25
N ARG A 457 -15.41 -14.23 23.04
CA ARG A 457 -16.88 -14.12 23.01
C ARG A 457 -17.38 -13.33 21.80
N GLY A 458 -18.59 -13.64 21.36
CA GLY A 458 -19.25 -12.89 20.30
C GLY A 458 -18.66 -13.13 18.91
N ASN A 459 -17.97 -14.26 18.70
CA ASN A 459 -17.54 -14.70 17.37
C ASN A 459 -18.58 -15.64 16.74
N TRP A 460 -18.58 -15.71 15.42
CA TRP A 460 -19.34 -16.69 14.65
C TRP A 460 -18.44 -17.85 14.24
N PHE A 461 -18.77 -19.07 14.68
CA PHE A 461 -17.98 -20.27 14.44
C PHE A 461 -18.46 -21.14 13.26
N GLY A 462 -19.38 -20.61 12.45
CA GLY A 462 -19.92 -21.29 11.28
C GLY A 462 -21.23 -22.03 11.52
N SER A 463 -21.66 -22.17 12.79
CA SER A 463 -22.94 -22.73 13.19
C SER A 463 -23.53 -21.98 14.38
N ALA A 464 -24.85 -22.05 14.51
CA ALA A 464 -25.60 -21.57 15.67
C ALA A 464 -25.74 -22.63 16.78
N GLU A 465 -25.33 -23.87 16.50
CA GLU A 465 -25.37 -24.99 17.44
C GLU A 465 -23.96 -25.22 17.98
N GLU A 466 -23.77 -25.06 19.29
CA GLU A 466 -22.47 -25.20 19.97
C GLU A 466 -21.81 -26.57 19.72
N ASP A 467 -22.62 -27.63 19.66
CA ASP A 467 -22.16 -28.99 19.40
C ASP A 467 -21.43 -29.14 18.04
N ASP A 468 -21.68 -28.24 17.09
CA ASP A 468 -21.01 -28.28 15.78
C ASP A 468 -19.58 -27.76 15.82
N PHE A 469 -19.21 -26.96 16.84
CA PHE A 469 -17.91 -26.28 16.86
C PHE A 469 -17.08 -26.44 18.15
N LYS A 470 -17.68 -26.79 19.29
CA LYS A 470 -16.99 -26.83 20.59
C LYS A 470 -15.76 -27.74 20.62
N ASP A 471 -15.77 -28.82 19.83
CA ASP A 471 -14.64 -29.76 19.73
C ASP A 471 -13.45 -29.19 18.94
N PHE A 472 -13.60 -28.01 18.32
CA PHE A 472 -12.54 -27.27 17.63
C PHE A 472 -12.01 -26.09 18.45
N ILE A 473 -12.40 -25.98 19.72
CA ILE A 473 -11.87 -25.01 20.67
C ILE A 473 -10.98 -25.75 21.65
N ASP A 474 -9.71 -25.34 21.73
CA ASP A 474 -8.70 -25.97 22.58
C ASP A 474 -8.15 -24.99 23.63
N GLY A 475 -8.02 -25.47 24.87
CA GLY A 475 -7.55 -24.69 26.02
C GLY A 475 -8.62 -23.83 26.71
N ASP A 476 -8.17 -22.96 27.62
CA ASP A 476 -9.04 -22.12 28.47
C ASP A 476 -9.56 -20.91 27.67
N VAL A 477 -10.66 -21.09 26.94
CA VAL A 477 -11.24 -20.09 26.04
C VAL A 477 -12.66 -19.75 26.47
N ASP A 478 -12.99 -18.47 26.64
CA ASP A 478 -14.36 -17.99 26.83
C ASP A 478 -14.96 -17.63 25.47
N TYR A 479 -15.79 -18.52 24.91
CA TYR A 479 -16.33 -18.40 23.54
C TYR A 479 -17.84 -18.20 23.49
N SER A 480 -18.45 -17.67 24.56
CA SER A 480 -19.91 -17.52 24.64
C SER A 480 -20.51 -16.97 23.33
N ASP A 481 -21.49 -17.70 22.82
CA ASP A 481 -21.88 -17.66 21.41
C ASP A 481 -22.44 -16.30 20.98
N TRP A 482 -22.21 -15.90 19.72
CA TRP A 482 -22.66 -14.61 19.14
C TRP A 482 -24.14 -14.32 19.38
N LEU A 483 -24.99 -15.37 19.37
CA LEU A 483 -26.43 -15.25 19.56
C LEU A 483 -26.84 -14.97 21.01
N THR A 484 -25.97 -15.23 21.98
CA THR A 484 -26.22 -15.01 23.42
C THR A 484 -25.53 -13.76 23.97
N ALA A 485 -24.56 -13.22 23.22
CA ALA A 485 -23.69 -12.13 23.63
C ALA A 485 -23.97 -10.77 22.93
N ALA A 486 -25.11 -10.61 22.26
CA ALA A 486 -25.53 -9.28 21.81
C ALA A 486 -25.85 -8.39 23.04
N PRO A 487 -25.37 -7.13 23.09
CA PRO A 487 -25.74 -6.19 24.15
C PRO A 487 -27.24 -5.87 24.17
#